data_AF-A0AAV9ZRC4-F1
#
_entry.id   AF-A0AAV9ZRC4-F1
#
_cell.length_a   1.000
_cell.length_b   1.000
_cell.length_c   1.000
_cell.angle_alpha   90.00
_cell.angle_beta   90.00
_cell.angle_gamma   90.00
#
_symmetry.space_group_name_H-M   'P 1'
#
loop_
_entity.id
_entity.type
_entity.pdbx_description
1 polymer ?
#
loop_
_entity_poly.entity_id
_entity_poly.type
_entity_poly.pdbx_seq_one_letter_code
_entity_poly.pdbx_strand_id
1 'polypeptide(L)'
;MVVLVQHPRRRPQFHAHALTENVIPMLVDLETQALDESLPLSWVHECAYMVARLVKELCDAQTNAEARDSSNVAFPEPVEVIRTGRRGRPRKIINTKYLAEALSTKRHISISALARILGVSRHTLMSRMKENNLLYKFSRLLRADLDAFVRQFRAERPDSGIRYLIGCLRSHGLRIQRRRVFASIRRVDRLGRRLRHPPHTVPCFTPQCNVASRWAPQPHPLGNRDPWHSRWLLQNSKIFMYALIISLLTRLSQITGLRASTNNCASTVLSVLLQAVGQYGMPSRMRGDRGAENKAVSVYMILRNGLNRASFIWGS
;
A
#
# COMPACT_ATOMS: atom_id res chain seq x y z
N MET A 1 7.11 19.75 1.51
CA MET A 1 6.36 19.25 0.34
C MET A 1 5.09 18.55 0.80
N VAL A 2 3.96 19.25 0.72
CA VAL A 2 2.64 18.67 1.00
C VAL A 2 2.23 17.85 -0.21
N VAL A 3 2.13 16.53 -0.06
CA VAL A 3 1.53 15.65 -1.06
C VAL A 3 0.03 15.92 -1.04
N LEU A 4 -0.41 16.89 -1.85
CA LEU A 4 -1.82 17.11 -2.11
C LEU A 4 -2.38 15.83 -2.72
N VAL A 5 -3.35 15.23 -2.04
CA VAL A 5 -4.15 14.12 -2.56
C VAL A 5 -4.90 14.66 -3.78
N GLN A 6 -4.31 14.48 -4.97
CA GLN A 6 -4.87 15.03 -6.20
C GLN A 6 -6.23 14.40 -6.49
N HIS A 7 -7.23 15.27 -6.68
CA HIS A 7 -8.55 14.90 -7.16
C HIS A 7 -8.44 14.06 -8.44
N PRO A 8 -9.27 13.01 -8.64
CA PRO A 8 -9.19 12.14 -9.81
C PRO A 8 -9.33 12.88 -11.15
N ARG A 9 -9.93 14.07 -11.15
CA ARG A 9 -10.09 14.94 -12.33
C ARG A 9 -8.81 15.67 -12.78
N ARG A 10 -7.71 15.66 -12.01
CA ARG A 10 -6.45 16.34 -12.38
C ARG A 10 -5.30 15.39 -12.72
N ARG A 11 -5.56 14.08 -12.73
CA ARG A 11 -4.54 13.07 -13.05
C ARG A 11 -4.06 13.14 -14.51
N PRO A 12 -4.93 13.28 -15.53
CA PRO A 12 -4.46 13.41 -16.91
C PRO A 12 -3.52 14.61 -17.08
N GLN A 13 -3.87 15.76 -16.50
CA GLN A 13 -3.04 16.96 -16.49
C GLN A 13 -1.67 16.75 -15.83
N PHE A 14 -1.61 16.07 -14.68
CA PHE A 14 -0.34 15.74 -14.03
C PHE A 14 0.56 14.87 -14.91
N HIS A 15 -0.01 13.85 -15.57
CA HIS A 15 0.73 12.97 -16.45
C HIS A 15 1.19 13.69 -17.73
N ALA A 16 0.35 14.53 -18.32
CA ALA A 16 0.72 15.36 -19.46
C ALA A 16 1.91 16.28 -19.10
N HIS A 17 1.81 16.99 -17.98
CA HIS A 17 2.89 17.86 -17.50
C HIS A 17 4.18 17.08 -17.20
N ALA A 18 4.09 15.91 -16.57
CA ALA A 18 5.26 15.08 -16.30
C ALA A 18 5.96 14.59 -17.58
N LEU A 19 5.20 14.30 -18.65
CA LEU A 19 5.77 13.94 -19.94
C LEU A 19 6.44 15.16 -20.61
N THR A 20 5.80 16.32 -20.56
CA THR A 20 6.35 17.57 -21.11
C THR A 20 7.64 18.00 -20.41
N GLU A 21 7.70 17.92 -19.08
CA GLU A 21 8.84 18.40 -18.29
C GLU A 21 10.01 17.41 -18.24
N ASN A 22 9.75 16.09 -18.27
CA ASN A 22 10.82 15.10 -18.07
C ASN A 22 11.20 14.35 -19.34
N VAL A 23 10.25 14.09 -20.24
CA VAL A 23 10.49 13.18 -21.38
C VAL A 23 10.82 13.96 -22.65
N ILE A 24 10.18 15.11 -22.89
CA ILE A 24 10.48 15.94 -24.07
C ILE A 24 11.93 16.45 -24.05
N PRO A 25 12.48 16.96 -22.93
CA PRO A 25 13.89 17.38 -22.91
C PRO A 25 14.86 16.22 -23.20
N MET A 26 14.58 15.02 -22.67
CA MET A 26 15.40 13.83 -22.97
C MET A 26 15.36 13.47 -24.45
N LEU A 27 14.21 13.62 -25.13
CA LEU A 27 14.11 13.36 -26.56
C LEU A 27 14.86 14.40 -27.40
N VAL A 28 14.86 15.66 -26.97
CA VAL A 28 15.66 16.74 -27.60
C VAL A 28 17.15 16.46 -27.41
N ASP A 29 17.57 16.09 -26.21
CA ASP A 29 18.97 15.73 -25.92
C ASP A 29 19.41 14.52 -26.77
N LEU A 30 18.55 13.49 -26.88
CA LEU A 30 18.78 12.32 -27.73
C LEU A 30 18.88 12.68 -29.23
N GLU A 31 18.08 13.61 -29.72
CA GLU A 31 18.16 14.10 -31.10
C GLU A 31 19.50 14.81 -31.35
N THR A 32 19.98 15.61 -30.40
CA THR A 32 21.27 16.31 -30.52
C THR A 32 22.47 15.35 -30.49
N GLN A 33 22.39 14.27 -29.71
CA GLN A 33 23.44 13.25 -29.60
C GLN A 33 23.38 12.20 -30.71
N ALA A 34 22.26 12.10 -31.44
CA ALA A 34 22.10 11.08 -32.48
C ALA A 34 23.09 11.23 -33.65
N LEU A 35 23.56 12.45 -33.91
CA LEU A 35 24.58 12.73 -34.93
C LEU A 35 25.98 12.20 -34.54
N ASP A 36 26.28 12.15 -33.24
CA ASP A 36 27.59 11.74 -32.72
C ASP A 36 27.64 10.24 -32.37
N GLU A 37 26.53 9.67 -31.90
CA GLU A 37 26.47 8.30 -31.36
C GLU A 37 25.88 7.25 -32.33
N SER A 38 25.65 7.60 -33.60
CA SER A 38 25.07 6.69 -34.62
C SER A 38 23.68 6.13 -34.24
N LEU A 39 22.90 6.87 -33.47
CA LEU A 39 21.53 6.49 -33.13
C LEU A 39 20.61 6.71 -34.34
N PRO A 40 19.66 5.80 -34.63
CA PRO A 40 18.73 6.00 -35.74
C PRO A 40 17.79 7.19 -35.47
N LEU A 41 18.00 8.30 -36.17
CA LEU A 41 17.15 9.50 -36.08
C LEU A 41 15.67 9.20 -36.32
N SER A 42 15.37 8.24 -37.20
CA SER A 42 13.99 7.77 -37.47
C SER A 42 13.32 7.21 -36.22
N TRP A 43 14.07 6.52 -35.35
CA TRP A 43 13.56 5.96 -34.11
C TRP A 43 13.27 7.05 -33.07
N VAL A 44 14.17 8.04 -32.96
CA VAL A 44 13.96 9.20 -32.06
C VAL A 44 12.73 10.00 -32.47
N HIS A 45 12.55 10.25 -33.77
CA HIS A 45 11.35 10.90 -34.30
C HIS A 45 10.07 10.09 -34.05
N GLU A 46 10.12 8.76 -34.18
CA GLU A 46 8.97 7.90 -33.89
C GLU A 46 8.62 7.92 -32.40
N CYS A 47 9.61 7.90 -31.51
CA CYS A 47 9.42 8.10 -30.08
C CYS A 47 8.80 9.47 -29.77
N ALA A 48 9.30 10.54 -30.38
CA ALA A 48 8.76 11.89 -30.21
C ALA A 48 7.31 12.00 -30.68
N TYR A 49 6.97 11.40 -31.83
CA TYR A 49 5.62 11.33 -32.35
C TYR A 49 4.66 10.60 -31.38
N MET A 50 5.09 9.45 -30.85
CA MET A 50 4.30 8.66 -29.90
C MET A 50 4.07 9.42 -28.58
N VAL A 51 5.08 10.12 -28.07
CA VAL A 51 4.96 10.94 -26.86
C VAL A 51 4.05 12.14 -27.11
N ALA A 52 4.18 12.83 -28.25
CA ALA A 52 3.32 13.95 -28.61
C ALA A 52 1.85 13.53 -28.74
N ARG A 53 1.59 12.38 -29.39
CA ARG A 53 0.25 11.81 -29.47
C ARG A 53 -0.33 11.49 -28.09
N LEU A 54 0.47 10.89 -27.21
CA LEU A 54 0.04 10.58 -25.84
C LEU A 54 -0.30 11.84 -25.04
N VAL A 55 0.51 12.89 -25.14
CA VAL A 55 0.24 14.19 -24.49
C VAL A 55 -1.08 14.77 -25.00
N LYS A 56 -1.33 14.72 -26.32
CA LYS A 56 -2.59 15.17 -26.92
C LYS A 56 -3.79 14.39 -26.37
N GLU A 57 -3.71 13.05 -26.35
CA GLU A 57 -4.77 12.20 -25.80
C GLU A 57 -5.05 12.50 -24.31
N LEU A 58 -4.02 12.81 -23.53
CA LEU A 58 -4.17 13.21 -22.12
C LEU A 58 -4.81 14.59 -21.95
N CYS A 59 -4.48 15.56 -22.80
CA CYS A 59 -5.10 16.88 -22.82
C CYS A 59 -6.59 16.79 -23.22
N ASP A 60 -6.91 16.00 -24.26
CA ASP A 60 -8.28 15.75 -24.69
C ASP A 60 -9.08 15.02 -23.59
N ALA A 61 -8.46 14.09 -22.87
CA ALA A 61 -9.09 13.44 -21.72
C ALA A 61 -9.36 14.42 -20.57
N GLN A 62 -8.50 15.43 -20.39
CA GLN A 62 -8.67 16.47 -19.37
C GLN A 62 -9.83 17.40 -19.71
N THR A 63 -9.88 17.93 -20.94
CA THR A 63 -10.97 18.80 -21.40
C THR A 63 -12.31 18.06 -21.35
N ASN A 64 -12.35 16.78 -21.74
CA ASN A 64 -13.56 15.96 -21.60
C ASN A 64 -13.94 15.70 -20.13
N ALA A 65 -12.98 15.62 -19.22
CA ALA A 65 -13.26 15.45 -17.79
C ALA A 65 -13.79 16.74 -17.13
N GLU A 66 -13.38 17.89 -17.64
CA GLU A 66 -13.82 19.23 -17.20
C GLU A 66 -15.16 19.62 -17.83
N ALA A 67 -15.36 19.32 -19.12
CA ALA A 67 -16.59 19.58 -19.87
C ALA A 67 -17.76 18.66 -19.49
N ARG A 68 -17.51 17.57 -18.73
CA ARG A 68 -18.59 16.82 -18.08
C ARG A 68 -19.20 17.67 -16.97
N ASP A 69 -20.16 18.47 -17.39
CA ASP A 69 -20.99 19.35 -16.60
C ASP A 69 -21.50 18.64 -15.35
N SER A 70 -20.87 18.94 -14.21
CA SER A 70 -21.38 18.55 -12.90
C SER A 70 -22.69 19.26 -12.55
N SER A 71 -23.12 20.23 -13.36
CA SER A 71 -24.35 21.01 -13.21
C SER A 71 -25.61 20.13 -13.22
N ASN A 72 -25.60 19.00 -13.93
CA ASN A 72 -26.72 18.04 -13.95
C ASN A 72 -26.61 16.93 -12.90
N VAL A 73 -25.59 16.94 -12.04
CA VAL A 73 -25.41 15.92 -10.99
C VAL A 73 -25.90 16.48 -9.66
N ALA A 74 -27.18 16.27 -9.37
CA ALA A 74 -27.72 16.51 -8.04
C ALA A 74 -27.07 15.54 -7.04
N PHE A 75 -26.39 16.07 -6.02
CA PHE A 75 -25.90 15.28 -4.90
C PHE A 75 -27.04 15.18 -3.87
N PRO A 76 -27.69 14.01 -3.72
CA PRO A 76 -28.64 13.85 -2.63
C PRO A 76 -27.89 14.04 -1.31
N GLU A 77 -28.52 14.66 -0.31
CA GLU A 77 -28.06 14.63 1.07
C GLU A 77 -28.64 13.40 1.76
N PRO A 78 -27.90 12.28 1.85
CA PRO A 78 -28.46 11.03 2.34
C PRO A 78 -28.59 10.96 3.87
N VAL A 79 -28.07 11.94 4.61
CA VAL A 79 -28.02 11.93 6.08
C VAL A 79 -28.66 13.18 6.65
N GLU A 80 -29.75 12.99 7.35
CA GLU A 80 -30.44 14.04 8.09
C GLU A 80 -30.02 14.01 9.57
N VAL A 81 -29.76 15.19 10.14
CA VAL A 81 -29.38 15.34 11.55
C VAL A 81 -30.56 15.87 12.33
N ILE A 82 -31.20 15.02 13.13
CA ILE A 82 -32.33 15.41 13.97
C ILE A 82 -31.82 16.04 15.26
N ARG A 83 -32.21 17.30 15.48
CA ARG A 83 -31.97 18.04 16.72
C ARG A 83 -33.25 18.04 17.56
N THR A 84 -33.22 17.36 18.70
CA THR A 84 -34.37 17.21 19.60
C THR A 84 -34.41 18.26 20.73
N GLY A 85 -33.45 19.18 20.77
CA GLY A 85 -33.30 20.18 21.85
C GLY A 85 -32.84 19.63 23.21
N ARG A 86 -32.76 18.30 23.36
CA ARG A 86 -32.30 17.63 24.59
C ARG A 86 -30.76 17.54 24.62
N ARG A 87 -30.18 17.47 25.82
CA ARG A 87 -28.73 17.25 26.01
C ARG A 87 -28.30 15.93 25.33
N GLY A 88 -27.22 15.98 24.54
CA GLY A 88 -26.63 14.82 23.87
C GLY A 88 -26.25 15.07 22.42
N ARG A 89 -25.58 14.09 21.79
CA ARG A 89 -25.19 14.15 20.38
C ARG A 89 -26.43 14.00 19.47
N PRO A 90 -26.64 14.90 18.49
CA PRO A 90 -27.77 14.82 17.56
C PRO A 90 -27.83 13.48 16.81
N ARG A 91 -29.04 12.94 16.63
CA ARG A 91 -29.27 11.65 15.97
C ARG A 91 -29.13 11.81 14.46
N LYS A 92 -28.29 10.99 13.82
CA LYS A 92 -28.18 10.93 12.36
C LYS A 92 -29.14 9.86 11.81
N ILE A 93 -30.06 10.26 10.94
CA ILE A 93 -30.94 9.36 10.17
C ILE A 93 -30.40 9.27 8.75
N ILE A 94 -30.34 8.06 8.21
CA ILE A 94 -29.86 7.81 6.85
C ILE A 94 -31.09 7.45 6.00
N ASN A 95 -31.21 8.04 4.82
CA ASN A 95 -32.27 7.70 3.88
C ASN A 95 -32.21 6.20 3.51
N THR A 96 -33.31 5.49 3.71
CA THR A 96 -33.40 4.04 3.54
C THR A 96 -33.27 3.61 2.08
N LYS A 97 -33.87 4.36 1.15
CA LYS A 97 -33.77 4.13 -0.30
C LYS A 97 -32.34 4.30 -0.77
N TYR A 98 -31.66 5.36 -0.32
CA TYR A 98 -30.25 5.58 -0.60
C TYR A 98 -29.38 4.43 -0.08
N LEU A 99 -29.63 4.00 1.16
CA LEU A 99 -28.86 2.93 1.79
C LEU A 99 -29.05 1.59 1.05
N ALA A 100 -30.28 1.26 0.64
CA ALA A 100 -30.57 0.06 -0.14
C ALA A 100 -29.83 0.05 -1.49
N GLU A 101 -29.87 1.17 -2.21
CA GLU A 101 -29.19 1.32 -3.50
C GLU A 101 -27.66 1.28 -3.36
N ALA A 102 -27.11 1.94 -2.34
CA ALA A 102 -25.67 1.92 -2.05
C ALA A 102 -25.16 0.51 -1.68
N LEU A 103 -26.00 -0.31 -1.05
CA LEU A 103 -25.69 -1.69 -0.66
C LEU A 103 -25.90 -2.72 -1.77
N SER A 104 -26.56 -2.33 -2.86
CA SER A 104 -26.79 -3.16 -4.04
C SER A 104 -25.50 -3.85 -4.51
N THR A 105 -25.63 -5.06 -5.04
CA THR A 105 -24.51 -5.85 -5.55
C THR A 105 -23.80 -5.14 -6.70
N LYS A 106 -24.53 -4.32 -7.47
CA LYS A 106 -24.04 -3.57 -8.62
C LYS A 106 -23.06 -2.43 -8.25
N ARG A 107 -23.26 -1.75 -7.12
CA ARG A 107 -22.48 -0.53 -6.80
C ARG A 107 -21.10 -0.79 -6.20
N HIS A 108 -20.75 -2.02 -5.83
CA HIS A 108 -19.42 -2.43 -5.34
C HIS A 108 -18.76 -1.53 -4.26
N ILE A 109 -19.55 -0.81 -3.47
CA ILE A 109 -19.05 0.04 -2.37
C ILE A 109 -18.85 -0.81 -1.11
N SER A 110 -17.69 -0.66 -0.45
CA SER A 110 -17.47 -1.32 0.85
C SER A 110 -18.17 -0.57 1.98
N ILE A 111 -18.60 -1.28 3.03
CA ILE A 111 -19.26 -0.67 4.20
C ILE A 111 -18.38 0.41 4.85
N SER A 112 -17.07 0.20 4.95
CA SER A 112 -16.14 1.22 5.46
C SER A 112 -16.10 2.47 4.57
N ALA A 113 -16.09 2.28 3.24
CA ALA A 113 -16.10 3.40 2.31
C ALA A 113 -17.44 4.15 2.38
N LEU A 114 -18.55 3.44 2.47
CA LEU A 114 -19.88 4.02 2.61
C LEU A 114 -20.00 4.85 3.91
N ALA A 115 -19.51 4.33 5.04
CA ALA A 115 -19.50 5.05 6.31
C ALA A 115 -18.70 6.36 6.22
N ARG A 116 -17.53 6.31 5.55
CA ARG A 116 -16.69 7.49 5.31
C ARG A 116 -17.37 8.52 4.41
N ILE A 117 -18.01 8.07 3.33
CA ILE A 117 -18.75 8.94 2.39
C ILE A 117 -19.92 9.64 3.10
N LEU A 118 -20.63 8.90 3.96
CA LEU A 118 -21.78 9.41 4.70
C LEU A 118 -21.41 10.22 5.96
N GLY A 119 -20.12 10.30 6.32
CA GLY A 119 -19.70 10.99 7.55
C GLY A 119 -20.28 10.38 8.84
N VAL A 120 -20.49 9.06 8.86
CA VAL A 120 -21.04 8.31 10.00
C VAL A 120 -20.03 7.27 10.49
N SER A 121 -20.13 6.90 11.77
CA SER A 121 -19.34 5.78 12.28
C SER A 121 -19.80 4.47 11.62
N ARG A 122 -18.87 3.52 11.45
CA ARG A 122 -19.21 2.19 10.93
C ARG A 122 -20.27 1.49 11.79
N HIS A 123 -20.23 1.70 13.11
CA HIS A 123 -21.21 1.13 14.03
C HIS A 123 -22.61 1.71 13.79
N THR A 124 -22.72 3.02 13.63
CA THR A 124 -23.97 3.70 13.30
C THR A 124 -24.55 3.17 11.99
N LEU A 125 -23.74 3.04 10.94
CA LEU A 125 -24.18 2.49 9.66
C LEU A 125 -24.70 1.05 9.79
N MET A 126 -23.98 0.19 10.53
CA MET A 126 -24.40 -1.19 10.76
C MET A 126 -25.70 -1.29 11.58
N SER A 127 -25.89 -0.44 12.59
CA SER A 127 -27.15 -0.37 13.34
C SER A 127 -28.31 -0.02 12.41
N ARG A 128 -28.14 1.01 11.56
CA ARG A 128 -29.17 1.40 10.59
C ARG A 128 -29.45 0.33 9.54
N MET A 129 -28.43 -0.41 9.11
CA MET A 129 -28.63 -1.56 8.23
C MET A 129 -29.47 -2.65 8.90
N LYS A 130 -29.20 -2.94 10.18
CA LYS A 130 -29.95 -3.93 10.97
C LYS A 130 -31.40 -3.50 11.20
N GLU A 131 -31.62 -2.24 11.57
CA GLU A 131 -32.96 -1.65 11.77
C GLU A 131 -33.82 -1.73 10.49
N ASN A 132 -33.21 -1.59 9.32
CA ASN A 132 -33.90 -1.62 8.02
C ASN A 132 -33.84 -2.98 7.31
N ASN A 133 -33.38 -4.04 7.98
CA ASN A 133 -33.21 -5.39 7.39
C ASN A 133 -32.38 -5.44 6.09
N LEU A 134 -31.41 -4.52 5.95
CA LEU A 134 -30.55 -4.43 4.77
C LEU A 134 -29.29 -5.28 4.95
N LEU A 135 -29.05 -6.19 3.99
CA LEU A 135 -27.93 -7.12 4.01
C LEU A 135 -26.89 -6.78 2.94
N TYR A 136 -25.61 -6.88 3.32
CA TYR A 136 -24.50 -6.79 2.38
C TYR A 136 -24.28 -8.15 1.68
N LYS A 137 -25.02 -8.39 0.58
CA LYS A 137 -25.04 -9.69 -0.12
C LYS A 137 -23.86 -9.89 -1.08
N PHE A 138 -23.27 -11.08 -1.12
CA PHE A 138 -22.30 -11.46 -2.17
C PHE A 138 -23.02 -12.19 -3.31
N SER A 139 -22.47 -12.11 -4.53
CA SER A 139 -22.99 -12.86 -5.69
C SER A 139 -22.83 -14.36 -5.45
N ARG A 140 -23.90 -15.13 -5.73
CA ARG A 140 -23.90 -16.59 -5.64
C ARG A 140 -23.30 -17.17 -6.92
N LEU A 141 -21.98 -17.15 -7.01
CA LEU A 141 -21.24 -17.78 -8.10
C LEU A 141 -20.69 -19.13 -7.62
N LEU A 142 -20.75 -20.19 -8.45
CA LEU A 142 -20.18 -21.49 -8.10
C LEU A 142 -18.65 -21.43 -8.11
N ARG A 143 -18.02 -22.46 -7.54
CA ARG A 143 -16.54 -22.55 -7.51
C ARG A 143 -15.98 -22.79 -8.91
N ALA A 144 -16.63 -23.67 -9.69
CA ALA A 144 -16.20 -24.01 -11.04
C ALA A 144 -16.27 -22.79 -11.97
N ASP A 145 -17.38 -22.05 -11.95
CA ASP A 145 -17.57 -20.85 -12.78
C ASP A 145 -16.52 -19.77 -12.46
N LEU A 146 -16.22 -19.57 -11.17
CA LEU A 146 -15.17 -18.63 -10.77
C LEU A 146 -13.80 -19.07 -11.28
N ASP A 147 -13.50 -20.37 -11.22
CA ASP A 147 -12.23 -20.90 -11.70
C ASP A 147 -12.12 -20.81 -13.23
N ALA A 148 -13.23 -21.05 -13.97
CA ALA A 148 -13.31 -20.85 -15.41
C ALA A 148 -13.08 -19.38 -15.79
N PHE A 149 -13.74 -18.45 -15.10
CA PHE A 149 -13.54 -17.02 -15.31
C PHE A 149 -12.08 -16.60 -15.06
N VAL A 150 -11.46 -17.11 -13.99
CA VAL A 150 -10.06 -16.79 -13.68
C VAL A 150 -9.11 -17.38 -14.74
N ARG A 151 -9.39 -18.58 -15.26
CA ARG A 151 -8.61 -19.17 -16.38
C ARG A 151 -8.71 -18.31 -17.62
N GLN A 152 -9.92 -17.93 -18.02
CA GLN A 152 -10.15 -17.06 -19.18
C GLN A 152 -9.42 -15.71 -19.03
N PHE A 153 -9.60 -15.03 -17.89
CA PHE A 153 -8.93 -13.76 -17.62
C PHE A 153 -7.40 -13.87 -17.70
N ARG A 154 -6.83 -15.00 -17.24
CA ARG A 154 -5.40 -15.25 -17.29
C ARG A 154 -4.88 -15.56 -18.69
N ALA A 155 -5.68 -16.24 -19.51
CA ALA A 155 -5.35 -16.48 -20.92
C ALA A 155 -5.33 -15.16 -21.72
N GLU A 156 -6.30 -14.28 -21.47
CA GLU A 156 -6.33 -12.96 -22.11
C GLU A 156 -5.24 -12.01 -21.61
N ARG A 157 -4.90 -12.07 -20.32
CA ARG A 157 -3.97 -11.12 -19.67
C ARG A 157 -3.07 -11.85 -18.65
N PRO A 158 -1.99 -12.50 -19.10
CA PRO A 158 -1.13 -13.30 -18.21
C PRO A 158 -0.48 -12.47 -17.09
N ASP A 159 0.01 -11.27 -17.41
CA ASP A 159 0.75 -10.40 -16.49
C ASP A 159 -0.14 -9.58 -15.54
N SER A 160 -1.46 -9.64 -15.72
CA SER A 160 -2.39 -8.81 -14.95
C SER A 160 -2.41 -9.17 -13.46
N GLY A 161 -2.24 -8.16 -12.61
CA GLY A 161 -2.32 -8.34 -11.16
C GLY A 161 -3.74 -8.66 -10.66
N ILE A 162 -3.84 -9.17 -9.43
CA ILE A 162 -5.13 -9.50 -8.78
C ILE A 162 -6.11 -8.31 -8.72
N ARG A 163 -5.60 -7.08 -8.70
CA ARG A 163 -6.42 -5.86 -8.72
C ARG A 163 -7.23 -5.75 -10.01
N TYR A 164 -6.62 -6.05 -11.17
CA TYR A 164 -7.28 -6.03 -12.46
C TYR A 164 -8.32 -7.15 -12.59
N LEU A 165 -8.01 -8.35 -12.08
CA LEU A 165 -8.98 -9.44 -12.00
C LEU A 165 -10.22 -9.06 -11.16
N ILE A 166 -10.01 -8.44 -9.99
CA ILE A 166 -11.12 -7.95 -9.15
C ILE A 166 -11.89 -6.84 -9.87
N GLY A 167 -11.19 -5.97 -10.62
CA GLY A 167 -11.81 -4.95 -11.46
C GLY A 167 -12.71 -5.55 -12.54
N CYS A 168 -12.23 -6.58 -13.25
CA CYS A 168 -12.99 -7.30 -14.26
C CYS A 168 -14.22 -8.01 -13.66
N LEU A 169 -14.08 -8.66 -12.50
CA LEU A 169 -15.23 -9.21 -11.79
C LEU A 169 -16.28 -8.13 -11.44
N ARG A 170 -15.84 -6.92 -11.11
CA ARG A 170 -16.75 -5.79 -10.83
C ARG A 170 -17.40 -5.23 -12.09
N SER A 171 -16.71 -5.18 -13.23
CA SER A 171 -17.33 -4.73 -14.49
C SER A 171 -18.45 -5.68 -14.93
N HIS A 172 -18.32 -6.97 -14.60
CA HIS A 172 -19.37 -7.99 -14.82
C HIS A 172 -20.46 -7.98 -13.72
N GLY A 173 -20.46 -7.01 -12.80
CA GLY A 173 -21.44 -6.91 -11.72
C GLY A 173 -21.32 -7.98 -10.63
N LEU A 174 -20.21 -8.71 -10.57
CA LEU A 174 -19.99 -9.82 -9.63
C LEU A 174 -19.30 -9.34 -8.35
N ARG A 175 -20.04 -9.34 -7.24
CA ARG A 175 -19.51 -9.03 -5.91
C ARG A 175 -19.10 -10.32 -5.20
N ILE A 176 -17.85 -10.74 -5.36
CA ILE A 176 -17.32 -11.98 -4.78
C ILE A 176 -16.46 -11.68 -3.54
N GLN A 177 -16.47 -12.61 -2.60
CA GLN A 177 -15.61 -12.54 -1.41
C GLN A 177 -14.13 -12.62 -1.80
N ARG A 178 -13.30 -11.72 -1.25
CA ARG A 178 -11.86 -11.67 -1.53
C ARG A 178 -11.17 -13.03 -1.30
N ARG A 179 -11.53 -13.74 -0.23
CA ARG A 179 -11.03 -15.10 0.07
C ARG A 179 -11.33 -16.11 -1.04
N ARG A 180 -12.49 -16.03 -1.69
CA ARG A 180 -12.90 -16.95 -2.77
C ARG A 180 -12.11 -16.69 -4.05
N VAL A 181 -11.88 -15.42 -4.38
CA VAL A 181 -11.02 -15.01 -5.51
C VAL A 181 -9.59 -15.53 -5.30
N PHE A 182 -9.02 -15.33 -4.10
CA PHE A 182 -7.70 -15.88 -3.78
C PHE A 182 -7.66 -17.41 -3.87
N ALA A 183 -8.67 -18.09 -3.35
CA ALA A 183 -8.74 -19.55 -3.43
C ALA A 183 -8.82 -20.04 -4.88
N SER A 184 -9.54 -19.32 -5.75
CA SER A 184 -9.61 -19.61 -7.19
C SER A 184 -8.27 -19.44 -7.88
N ILE A 185 -7.59 -18.32 -7.65
CA ILE A 185 -6.24 -18.08 -8.19
C ILE A 185 -5.28 -19.19 -7.74
N ARG A 186 -5.34 -19.60 -6.47
CA ARG A 186 -4.47 -20.70 -5.97
C ARG A 186 -4.73 -22.04 -6.65
N ARG A 187 -5.97 -22.29 -7.10
CA ARG A 187 -6.32 -23.53 -7.82
C ARG A 187 -5.90 -23.47 -9.28
N VAL A 188 -6.11 -22.33 -9.93
CA VAL A 188 -5.88 -22.10 -11.36
C VAL A 188 -4.41 -21.85 -11.67
N ASP A 189 -3.75 -20.99 -10.89
CA ASP A 189 -2.42 -20.44 -11.19
C ASP A 189 -1.44 -20.79 -10.05
N ARG A 190 -1.05 -22.06 -10.00
CA ARG A 190 -0.10 -22.58 -9.01
C ARG A 190 1.33 -22.08 -9.26
N LEU A 191 1.71 -21.90 -10.52
CA LEU A 191 3.07 -21.55 -10.97
C LEU A 191 3.31 -20.03 -11.02
N GLY A 192 2.36 -19.24 -11.51
CA GLY A 192 2.50 -17.79 -11.63
C GLY A 192 2.64 -17.07 -10.28
N ARG A 193 2.28 -17.71 -9.16
CA ARG A 193 2.61 -17.18 -7.82
C ARG A 193 4.10 -17.32 -7.50
N ARG A 194 4.75 -18.41 -7.92
CA ARG A 194 6.19 -18.63 -7.71
C ARG A 194 7.02 -17.76 -8.65
N LEU A 195 6.58 -17.62 -9.90
CA LEU A 195 7.29 -16.83 -10.92
C LEU A 195 7.20 -15.31 -10.69
N ARG A 196 6.09 -14.81 -10.11
CA ARG A 196 5.96 -13.38 -9.72
C ARG A 196 6.71 -12.99 -8.45
N HIS A 197 7.43 -13.92 -7.84
CA HIS A 197 8.51 -13.63 -6.90
C HIS A 197 9.82 -13.91 -7.63
N PRO A 198 10.42 -12.92 -8.32
CA PRO A 198 11.78 -13.07 -8.80
C PRO A 198 12.67 -13.41 -7.60
N PRO A 199 13.65 -14.32 -7.73
CA PRO A 199 14.60 -14.63 -6.65
C PRO A 199 15.41 -13.42 -6.16
N HIS A 200 15.32 -12.25 -6.83
CA HIS A 200 16.11 -11.05 -6.54
C HIS A 200 15.31 -9.77 -6.23
N THR A 201 13.98 -9.81 -6.12
CA THR A 201 13.24 -8.61 -5.72
C THR A 201 13.05 -8.59 -4.21
N VAL A 202 13.83 -7.73 -3.55
CA VAL A 202 13.61 -7.29 -2.16
C VAL A 202 12.11 -7.11 -1.88
N PRO A 203 11.53 -7.83 -0.90
CA PRO A 203 10.12 -7.67 -0.60
C PRO A 203 9.87 -6.24 -0.09
N CYS A 204 9.16 -5.45 -0.89
CA CYS A 204 8.52 -4.22 -0.42
C CYS A 204 7.46 -4.63 0.61
N PHE A 205 7.85 -4.75 1.88
CA PHE A 205 6.93 -5.03 2.98
C PHE A 205 6.05 -3.80 3.19
N THR A 206 4.87 -3.82 2.60
CA THR A 206 3.79 -2.91 2.94
C THR A 206 3.29 -3.29 4.35
N PRO A 207 3.27 -2.37 5.31
CA PRO A 207 2.78 -2.66 6.65
C PRO A 207 1.25 -2.66 6.62
N GLN A 208 0.62 -3.83 6.59
CA GLN A 208 -0.78 -3.90 7.01
C GLN A 208 -1.10 -5.22 7.72
N CYS A 209 -1.22 -5.05 9.03
CA CYS A 209 -1.84 -5.84 10.10
C CYS A 209 -2.63 -7.12 9.78
N ASN A 210 -2.48 -8.05 10.73
CA ASN A 210 -3.39 -9.13 11.17
C ASN A 210 -3.66 -10.28 10.20
N VAL A 211 -2.96 -11.41 10.38
CA VAL A 211 -3.58 -12.73 10.62
C VAL A 211 -2.59 -13.61 11.40
N ALA A 212 -3.02 -14.07 12.56
CA ALA A 212 -2.34 -15.03 13.41
C ALA A 212 -2.56 -16.48 12.92
N SER A 213 -1.62 -17.32 13.34
CA SER A 213 -1.73 -18.75 13.60
C SER A 213 -1.40 -19.77 12.50
N ARG A 214 -0.47 -20.63 12.92
CA ARG A 214 -0.38 -22.08 12.72
C ARG A 214 0.31 -22.52 11.43
N TRP A 215 1.59 -22.89 11.54
CA TRP A 215 2.13 -24.27 11.43
C TRP A 215 3.54 -24.28 12.07
N ALA A 216 3.82 -25.30 12.88
CA ALA A 216 5.08 -25.56 13.60
C ALA A 216 5.74 -26.84 13.03
N PRO A 217 6.84 -27.35 13.60
CA PRO A 217 8.23 -26.88 13.46
C PRO A 217 9.13 -27.98 12.84
N GLN A 218 10.35 -27.66 12.38
CA GLN A 218 11.57 -28.48 12.56
C GLN A 218 12.82 -27.73 12.01
N PRO A 219 14.04 -28.09 12.48
CA PRO A 219 15.12 -27.15 12.76
C PRO A 219 16.12 -26.95 11.61
N HIS A 220 16.72 -25.77 11.65
CA HIS A 220 17.80 -25.18 10.85
C HIS A 220 18.58 -26.08 9.87
N PRO A 221 18.76 -25.58 8.63
CA PRO A 221 20.09 -25.10 8.29
C PRO A 221 20.10 -23.72 7.60
N LEU A 222 21.02 -22.87 8.08
CA LEU A 222 21.72 -21.80 7.35
C LEU A 222 20.98 -21.11 6.19
N GLY A 223 20.25 -20.04 6.50
CA GLY A 223 19.75 -19.11 5.48
C GLY A 223 19.05 -17.90 6.12
N ASN A 224 19.55 -16.69 5.82
CA ASN A 224 19.03 -15.36 6.19
C ASN A 224 18.77 -15.07 7.69
N ARG A 225 19.78 -14.61 8.45
CA ARG A 225 19.50 -13.93 9.73
C ARG A 225 18.83 -12.58 9.47
N ASP A 226 17.61 -12.43 9.96
CA ASP A 226 16.81 -11.21 9.87
C ASP A 226 17.50 -9.99 10.53
N PRO A 227 17.18 -8.75 10.11
CA PRO A 227 17.76 -7.55 10.69
C PRO A 227 17.30 -7.33 12.14
N TRP A 228 18.22 -6.93 13.01
CA TRP A 228 17.86 -6.40 14.33
C TRP A 228 17.12 -5.06 14.15
N HIS A 229 16.16 -4.74 15.00
CA HIS A 229 15.44 -3.48 14.95
C HIS A 229 15.52 -2.78 16.31
N SER A 230 15.91 -1.50 16.32
CA SER A 230 15.69 -0.63 17.48
C SER A 230 14.30 -0.02 17.41
N ARG A 231 13.60 0.03 18.54
CA ARG A 231 12.26 0.63 18.63
C ARG A 231 12.08 1.37 19.95
N TRP A 232 11.54 2.58 19.86
CA TRP A 232 11.03 3.34 21.00
C TRP A 232 9.78 2.68 21.59
N LEU A 233 9.81 2.41 22.90
CA LEU A 233 8.64 1.86 23.59
C LEU A 233 7.83 2.94 24.35
N LEU A 234 8.48 3.97 24.91
CA LEU A 234 7.84 5.05 25.68
C LEU A 234 8.64 6.36 25.58
N GLN A 235 7.94 7.49 25.38
CA GLN A 235 8.50 8.84 25.54
C GLN A 235 7.65 9.65 26.52
N ASN A 236 8.18 9.83 27.73
CA ASN A 236 7.71 10.82 28.70
C ASN A 236 8.87 11.79 28.97
N SER A 237 8.57 13.06 29.26
CA SER A 237 9.50 14.21 29.31
C SER A 237 10.69 14.13 30.28
N LYS A 238 10.95 12.97 30.91
CA LYS A 238 12.05 12.75 31.86
C LYS A 238 12.78 11.40 31.73
N ILE A 239 12.28 10.43 30.95
CA ILE A 239 12.85 9.07 30.84
C ILE A 239 12.75 8.58 29.38
N PHE A 240 13.89 8.18 28.82
CA PHE A 240 14.06 7.54 27.52
C PHE A 240 14.25 6.02 27.73
N MET A 241 13.36 5.19 27.18
CA MET A 241 13.54 3.73 27.18
C MET A 241 13.96 3.21 25.81
N TYR A 242 15.13 2.57 25.76
CA TYR A 242 15.67 1.94 24.56
C TYR A 242 15.40 0.44 24.59
N ALA A 243 14.77 -0.08 23.54
CA ALA A 243 14.65 -1.51 23.30
C ALA A 243 15.33 -1.89 21.98
N LEU A 244 16.25 -2.86 22.05
CA LEU A 244 16.81 -3.60 20.94
C LEU A 244 16.05 -4.92 20.81
N ILE A 245 15.50 -5.14 19.62
CA ILE A 245 14.69 -6.32 19.32
C ILE A 245 15.36 -7.08 18.19
N ILE A 246 15.72 -8.33 18.43
CA ILE A 246 16.05 -9.26 17.34
C ILE A 246 14.75 -9.86 16.85
N SER A 247 14.44 -9.63 15.58
CA SER A 247 13.48 -10.47 14.89
C SER A 247 14.25 -11.68 14.39
N LEU A 248 13.95 -12.88 14.87
CA LEU A 248 14.40 -14.11 14.22
C LEU A 248 13.36 -14.51 13.17
N LEU A 249 13.79 -15.18 12.09
CA LEU A 249 12.97 -15.63 10.94
C LEU A 249 11.65 -16.33 11.31
N THR A 250 11.55 -16.81 12.54
CA THR A 250 10.40 -17.50 13.12
C THR A 250 9.41 -16.61 13.88
N ARG A 251 9.40 -15.29 13.67
CA ARG A 251 8.49 -14.32 14.36
C ARG A 251 8.54 -14.41 15.89
N LEU A 252 9.64 -14.89 16.46
CA LEU A 252 9.97 -14.63 17.85
C LEU A 252 10.78 -13.34 17.87
N SER A 253 10.13 -12.25 18.26
CA SER A 253 10.82 -11.01 18.60
C SER A 253 11.36 -11.17 20.01
N GLN A 254 12.67 -11.37 20.13
CA GLN A 254 13.34 -11.40 21.42
C GLN A 254 13.91 -10.02 21.71
N ILE A 255 13.56 -9.46 22.87
CA ILE A 255 14.19 -8.24 23.36
C ILE A 255 15.59 -8.63 23.83
N THR A 256 16.61 -8.13 23.16
CA THR A 256 18.02 -8.46 23.46
C THR A 256 18.76 -7.38 24.20
N GLY A 257 18.17 -6.18 24.28
CA GLY A 257 18.61 -5.15 25.20
C GLY A 257 17.45 -4.24 25.53
N LEU A 258 17.20 -4.00 26.81
CA LEU A 258 16.25 -2.99 27.29
C LEU A 258 16.97 -2.14 28.33
N ARG A 259 17.03 -0.82 28.11
CA ARG A 259 17.65 0.10 29.07
C ARG A 259 16.84 1.39 29.16
N ALA A 260 16.45 1.75 30.38
CA ALA A 260 15.94 3.07 30.68
C ALA A 260 17.13 4.02 30.93
N SER A 261 17.06 5.21 30.36
CA SER A 261 18.02 6.31 30.57
C SER A 261 17.28 7.63 30.71
N THR A 262 17.89 8.62 31.35
CA THR A 262 17.39 9.99 31.41
C THR A 262 17.95 10.88 30.30
N ASN A 263 18.85 10.35 29.46
CA ASN A 263 19.47 11.08 28.34
C ASN A 263 19.21 10.42 26.98
N ASN A 264 19.12 11.23 25.91
CA ASN A 264 18.97 10.77 24.51
C ASN A 264 20.30 10.66 23.74
N CYS A 265 21.38 10.24 24.42
CA CYS A 265 22.72 10.25 23.84
C CYS A 265 23.00 9.01 22.98
N ALA A 266 23.68 9.19 21.85
CA ALA A 266 24.04 8.08 20.95
C ALA A 266 25.00 7.06 21.59
N SER A 267 25.84 7.51 22.53
CA SER A 267 26.73 6.65 23.32
C SER A 267 25.93 5.67 24.19
N THR A 268 24.80 6.12 24.76
CA THR A 268 23.93 5.28 25.58
C THR A 268 23.33 4.15 24.74
N VAL A 269 22.79 4.46 23.55
CA VAL A 269 22.23 3.45 22.64
C VAL A 269 23.30 2.46 22.17
N LEU A 270 24.50 2.95 21.85
CA LEU A 270 25.63 2.09 21.48
C LEU A 270 26.05 1.16 22.63
N SER A 271 26.03 1.62 23.88
CA SER A 271 26.36 0.78 25.03
C SER A 271 25.39 -0.40 25.19
N VAL A 272 24.09 -0.18 24.97
CA VAL A 272 23.08 -1.25 25.03
C VAL A 272 23.30 -2.24 23.90
N LEU A 273 23.68 -1.78 22.71
CA LEU A 273 24.04 -2.65 21.60
C LEU A 273 25.24 -3.52 21.92
N LEU A 274 26.33 -2.95 22.44
CA LEU A 274 27.54 -3.71 22.74
C LEU A 274 27.30 -4.78 23.81
N GLN A 275 26.47 -4.48 24.81
CA GLN A 275 26.03 -5.47 25.81
C GLN A 275 25.24 -6.61 25.15
N ALA A 276 24.29 -6.28 24.27
CA ALA A 276 23.51 -7.28 23.53
C ALA A 276 24.38 -8.11 22.57
N VAL A 277 25.37 -7.51 21.91
CA VAL A 277 26.32 -8.22 21.04
C VAL A 277 27.19 -9.18 21.84
N GLY A 278 27.59 -8.80 23.07
CA GLY A 278 28.33 -9.69 23.97
C GLY A 278 27.55 -10.95 24.35
N GLN A 279 26.22 -10.87 24.44
CA GLN A 279 25.36 -11.98 24.86
C GLN A 279 24.79 -12.80 23.68
N TYR A 280 24.37 -12.14 22.60
CA TYR A 280 23.63 -12.75 21.48
C TYR A 280 24.44 -12.80 20.17
N GLY A 281 25.65 -12.26 20.16
CA GLY A 281 26.50 -12.15 18.98
C GLY A 281 26.13 -10.98 18.06
N MET A 282 26.95 -10.77 17.03
CA MET A 282 26.85 -9.60 16.15
C MET A 282 25.70 -9.72 15.13
N PRO A 283 24.83 -8.70 14.99
CA PRO A 283 23.86 -8.65 13.90
C PRO A 283 24.52 -8.55 12.52
N SER A 284 23.91 -9.24 11.53
CA SER A 284 24.28 -9.03 10.13
C SER A 284 23.79 -7.68 9.60
N ARG A 285 22.60 -7.23 10.03
CA ARG A 285 21.98 -5.95 9.65
C ARG A 285 21.17 -5.41 10.82
N MET A 286 21.07 -4.09 10.92
CA MET A 286 20.21 -3.42 11.89
C MET A 286 19.34 -2.37 11.20
N ARG A 287 18.14 -2.12 11.71
CA ARG A 287 17.28 -1.00 11.33
C ARG A 287 16.99 -0.11 12.55
N GLY A 288 17.07 1.20 12.36
CA GLY A 288 16.69 2.19 13.37
C GLY A 288 16.00 3.40 12.74
N ASP A 289 15.29 4.19 13.53
CA ASP A 289 14.67 5.45 13.11
C ASP A 289 15.70 6.57 12.92
N ARG A 290 15.30 7.66 12.25
CA ARG A 290 16.17 8.80 11.90
C ARG A 290 16.44 9.76 13.08
N GLY A 291 16.74 9.20 14.24
CA GLY A 291 17.15 9.98 15.40
C GLY A 291 18.66 10.11 15.52
N ALA A 292 19.11 11.20 16.16
CA ALA A 292 20.53 11.46 16.38
C ALA A 292 21.18 10.42 17.31
N GLU A 293 20.38 9.78 18.16
CA GLU A 293 20.77 8.70 19.07
C GLU A 293 21.23 7.43 18.34
N ASN A 294 20.74 7.18 17.13
CA ASN A 294 21.15 6.01 16.35
C ASN A 294 22.41 6.22 15.52
N LYS A 295 22.96 7.45 15.50
CA LYS A 295 24.16 7.78 14.69
C LYS A 295 25.36 6.90 15.06
N ALA A 296 25.70 6.83 16.35
CA ALA A 296 26.85 6.03 16.80
C ALA A 296 26.70 4.54 16.48
N VAL A 297 25.47 4.02 16.57
CA VAL A 297 25.15 2.63 16.21
C VAL A 297 25.30 2.39 14.70
N SER A 298 24.79 3.29 13.86
CA SER A 298 24.94 3.18 12.41
C SER A 298 26.40 3.19 11.96
N VAL A 299 27.23 4.08 12.53
CA VAL A 299 28.67 4.14 12.26
C VAL A 299 29.35 2.85 12.69
N TYR A 300 29.07 2.37 13.91
CA TYR A 300 29.64 1.12 14.42
C TYR A 300 29.30 -0.09 13.53
N MET A 301 28.04 -0.21 13.10
CA MET A 301 27.58 -1.29 12.22
C MET A 301 28.26 -1.26 10.84
N ILE A 302 28.49 -0.06 10.29
CA ILE A 302 29.17 0.10 8.99
C ILE A 302 30.65 -0.24 9.11
N LEU A 303 31.34 0.28 10.13
CA LEU A 303 32.76 0.02 10.34
C LEU A 303 33.05 -1.46 10.60
N ARG A 304 32.19 -2.14 11.37
CA ARG A 304 32.40 -3.54 11.75
C ARG A 304 32.05 -4.54 10.64
N ASN A 305 30.96 -4.31 9.90
CA ASN A 305 30.44 -5.26 8.91
C ASN A 305 30.84 -4.96 7.46
N GLY A 306 31.53 -3.83 7.22
CA GLY A 306 32.00 -3.37 5.92
C GLY A 306 31.11 -2.30 5.28
N LEU A 307 31.75 -1.44 4.48
CA LEU A 307 31.10 -0.42 3.65
C LEU A 307 30.22 -1.08 2.56
N ASN A 308 29.17 -0.37 2.11
CA ASN A 308 28.27 -0.79 1.01
C ASN A 308 27.47 -2.09 1.20
N ARG A 309 27.41 -2.67 2.41
CA ARG A 309 26.65 -3.90 2.71
C ARG A 309 25.20 -3.66 3.17
N ALA A 310 24.78 -2.40 3.27
CA ALA A 310 23.54 -1.99 3.93
C ALA A 310 23.41 -2.55 5.36
N SER A 311 24.52 -2.48 6.12
CA SER A 311 24.62 -2.99 7.49
C SER A 311 23.68 -2.28 8.47
N PHE A 312 23.33 -1.02 8.18
CA PHE A 312 22.34 -0.25 8.93
C PHE A 312 21.30 0.38 7.97
N ILE A 313 20.02 0.21 8.28
CA ILE A 313 18.89 0.67 7.48
C ILE A 313 18.15 1.75 8.26
N TRP A 314 18.02 2.94 7.68
CA TRP A 314 17.23 4.02 8.27
C TRP A 314 15.73 3.80 8.00
N GLY A 315 14.92 3.88 9.05
CA GLY A 315 13.46 3.92 8.97
C GLY A 315 12.99 5.21 8.31
N SER A 316 11.89 5.12 7.56
CA SER A 316 11.21 6.27 6.96
C SER A 316 10.47 7.10 7.99
#